data_AF-A0A9D6FUV6-F1
#
_entry.id   AF-A0A9D6FUV6-F1
#
_cell.length_a   1.000
_cell.length_b   1.000
_cell.length_c   1.000
_cell.angle_alpha   90.00
_cell.angle_beta   90.00
_cell.angle_gamma   90.00
#
_symmetry.space_group_name_H-M   'P 1'
#
loop_
_entity.id
_entity.type
_entity.pdbx_description
1 polymer ?
#
loop_
_entity_poly.entity_id
_entity_poly.type
_entity_poly.pdbx_seq_one_letter_code
_entity_poly.pdbx_strand_id
1 'polypeptide(L)'
;MGKPYTVEEILTFDRIRRAVTNRVVEAAEPALLEGMPLEREKLVELTRQEWKTVKEAVWASPAAKEKAREYMRQVVSGLLDSKISSDRSELEAFGVQDRYL
;
A
#
# COMPACT_ATOMS: atom_id res chain seq x y z
N MET A 1 -7.82 -18.75 -7.01
CA MET A 1 -7.15 -17.51 -6.60
C MET A 1 -6.65 -16.82 -7.86
N GLY A 2 -7.09 -15.59 -8.12
CA GLY A 2 -6.72 -14.84 -9.33
C GLY A 2 -5.23 -14.50 -9.38
N LYS A 3 -4.73 -14.14 -10.57
CA LYS A 3 -3.33 -13.72 -10.74
C LYS A 3 -3.02 -12.49 -9.83
N PRO A 4 -1.84 -12.41 -9.20
CA PRO A 4 -1.43 -11.21 -8.49
C PRO A 4 -1.50 -9.97 -9.39
N TYR A 5 -1.76 -8.81 -8.80
CA TYR A 5 -1.62 -7.54 -9.54
C TYR A 5 -0.15 -7.28 -9.86
N THR A 6 0.15 -6.83 -11.07
CA THR A 6 1.49 -6.32 -11.39
C THR A 6 1.67 -4.93 -10.80
N VAL A 7 2.93 -4.50 -10.69
CA VAL A 7 3.23 -3.13 -10.22
C VAL A 7 2.61 -2.11 -11.18
N GLU A 8 2.70 -2.34 -12.49
CA GLU A 8 2.18 -1.45 -13.51
C GLU A 8 0.67 -1.22 -13.38
N GLU A 9 -0.09 -2.28 -13.07
CA GLU A 9 -1.55 -2.22 -12.90
C GLU A 9 -1.97 -1.34 -11.71
N ILE A 10 -1.12 -1.23 -10.69
CA ILE A 10 -1.42 -0.51 -9.44
C ILE A 10 -0.75 0.86 -9.34
N LEU A 11 -0.11 1.35 -10.41
CA LEU A 11 0.58 2.65 -10.41
C LEU A 11 -0.38 3.85 -10.43
N THR A 12 -1.56 3.72 -11.03
CA THR A 12 -2.52 4.84 -11.16
C THR A 12 -3.95 4.37 -10.94
N PHE A 13 -4.82 5.29 -10.53
CA PHE A 13 -6.24 4.98 -10.35
C PHE A 13 -6.93 4.48 -11.63
N ASP A 14 -6.56 4.99 -12.80
CA ASP A 14 -7.12 4.53 -14.07
C ASP A 14 -6.72 3.09 -14.38
N ARG A 15 -5.46 2.72 -14.10
CA ARG A 15 -4.98 1.35 -14.29
C ARG A 15 -5.64 0.39 -13.29
N ILE A 16 -5.78 0.81 -12.03
CA ILE A 16 -6.52 0.04 -11.02
C ILE A 16 -7.96 -0.16 -11.47
N ARG A 17 -8.66 0.91 -11.91
CA ARG A 17 -10.04 0.84 -12.38
C ARG A 17 -10.16 -0.17 -13.53
N ARG A 18 -9.28 -0.09 -14.52
CA ARG A 18 -9.28 -1.01 -15.67
C ARG A 18 -9.02 -2.45 -15.24
N ALA A 19 -8.00 -2.69 -14.42
CA ALA A 19 -7.63 -4.04 -13.99
C ALA A 19 -8.71 -4.68 -13.10
N VAL A 20 -9.26 -3.95 -12.13
CA VAL A 20 -10.39 -4.41 -11.30
C VAL A 20 -11.62 -4.70 -12.15
N THR A 21 -11.98 -3.81 -13.07
CA THR A 21 -13.15 -3.99 -13.94
C THR A 21 -13.01 -5.27 -14.76
N ASN A 22 -11.86 -5.47 -15.42
CA ASN A 22 -11.62 -6.65 -16.22
C ASN A 22 -11.73 -7.94 -15.40
N ARG A 23 -11.13 -7.99 -14.22
CA ARG A 23 -11.17 -9.18 -13.35
C ARG A 23 -12.58 -9.48 -12.82
N VAL A 24 -13.35 -8.44 -12.47
CA VAL A 24 -14.75 -8.60 -12.06
C VAL A 24 -15.60 -9.13 -13.21
N VAL A 25 -15.39 -8.61 -14.43
CA VAL A 25 -16.08 -9.10 -15.63
C VAL A 25 -15.68 -10.54 -15.94
N GLU A 26 -14.39 -10.87 -15.95
CA GLU A 26 -13.89 -12.24 -16.15
C GLU A 26 -14.45 -13.23 -15.10
N ALA A 27 -14.64 -12.78 -13.85
CA ALA A 27 -15.22 -13.60 -12.80
C ALA A 27 -16.75 -13.77 -12.93
N ALA A 28 -17.45 -12.78 -13.49
CA ALA A 28 -18.90 -12.79 -13.64
C ALA A 28 -19.36 -13.45 -14.94
N GLU A 29 -18.56 -13.36 -16.01
CA GLU A 29 -18.89 -13.80 -17.37
C GLU A 29 -19.33 -15.28 -17.44
N PRO A 30 -18.70 -16.25 -16.77
CA PRO A 30 -19.13 -17.66 -16.83
C PRO A 30 -20.58 -17.85 -16.37
N ALA A 31 -20.97 -17.23 -15.26
CA ALA A 31 -22.33 -17.34 -14.73
C ALA A 31 -23.37 -16.74 -15.70
N LEU A 32 -23.03 -15.63 -16.37
CA LEU A 32 -23.88 -15.03 -17.38
C LEU A 32 -24.06 -15.94 -18.61
N LEU A 33 -22.96 -16.54 -19.09
CA LEU A 33 -22.98 -17.43 -20.25
C LEU A 33 -23.67 -18.77 -19.97
N GLU A 34 -23.69 -19.22 -18.71
CA GLU A 34 -24.48 -20.38 -18.24
C GLU A 34 -25.99 -20.08 -18.14
N GLY A 35 -26.43 -18.88 -18.52
CA GLY A 35 -27.84 -18.47 -18.50
C GLY A 35 -28.35 -18.15 -17.09
N MET A 36 -27.46 -18.04 -16.10
CA MET A 36 -27.84 -17.61 -14.77
C MET A 36 -28.00 -16.08 -14.75
N PRO A 37 -29.10 -15.54 -14.20
CA PRO A 37 -29.22 -14.10 -14.03
C PRO A 37 -28.14 -13.61 -13.06
N LEU A 38 -27.28 -12.70 -13.52
CA LEU A 38 -26.36 -11.99 -12.64
C LEU A 38 -27.12 -10.91 -11.88
N GLU A 39 -27.45 -11.20 -10.63
CA GLU A 39 -27.99 -10.20 -9.72
C GLU A 39 -26.99 -9.07 -9.49
N ARG A 40 -27.49 -7.84 -9.37
CA ARG A 40 -26.67 -6.64 -9.11
C ARG A 40 -25.83 -6.82 -7.84
N GLU A 41 -26.42 -7.45 -6.82
CA GLU A 41 -25.83 -7.76 -5.54
C GLU A 41 -24.57 -8.62 -5.71
N LYS A 42 -24.59 -9.57 -6.66
CA LYS A 42 -23.44 -10.41 -6.95
C LYS A 42 -22.28 -9.62 -7.54
N LEU A 43 -22.56 -8.70 -8.47
CA LEU A 43 -21.55 -7.81 -9.05
C LEU A 43 -20.95 -6.86 -8.00
N VAL A 44 -21.78 -6.36 -7.08
CA VAL A 44 -21.32 -5.55 -5.94
C VAL A 44 -20.39 -6.35 -5.03
N GLU A 45 -20.72 -7.61 -4.74
CA GLU A 45 -19.88 -8.51 -3.95
C GLU A 45 -18.53 -8.74 -4.62
N LEU A 46 -18.53 -9.14 -5.91
CA LEU A 46 -17.31 -9.36 -6.68
C LEU A 46 -16.42 -8.11 -6.74
N THR A 47 -17.03 -6.94 -6.94
CA THR A 47 -16.32 -5.66 -6.95
C THR A 47 -15.68 -5.37 -5.58
N ARG A 48 -16.38 -5.63 -4.47
CA ARG A 48 -15.83 -5.43 -3.11
C ARG A 48 -14.67 -6.38 -2.83
N GLN A 49 -14.79 -7.64 -3.24
CA GLN A 49 -13.73 -8.64 -3.08
C GLN A 49 -12.48 -8.23 -3.86
N GLU A 50 -12.63 -7.89 -5.14
CA GLU A 50 -11.49 -7.50 -5.96
C GLU A 50 -10.87 -6.17 -5.51
N TRP A 51 -11.70 -5.23 -5.01
CA TRP A 51 -11.21 -4.01 -4.40
C TRP A 51 -10.36 -4.26 -3.15
N LYS A 52 -10.69 -5.28 -2.34
CA LYS A 52 -9.85 -5.68 -1.22
C LYS A 52 -8.50 -6.19 -1.71
N THR A 53 -8.49 -7.06 -2.72
CA THR A 53 -7.29 -7.64 -3.32
C THR A 53 -6.35 -6.55 -3.88
N VAL A 54 -6.88 -5.57 -4.62
CA VAL A 54 -6.03 -4.51 -5.19
C VAL A 54 -5.42 -3.60 -4.13
N LYS A 55 -6.15 -3.32 -3.03
CA LYS A 55 -5.58 -2.57 -1.90
C LYS A 55 -4.43 -3.30 -1.23
N GLU A 56 -4.57 -4.61 -1.02
CA GLU A 56 -3.50 -5.42 -0.45
C GLU A 56 -2.26 -5.41 -1.35
N ALA A 57 -2.44 -5.50 -2.68
CA ALA A 57 -1.35 -5.37 -3.63
C ALA A 57 -0.68 -3.98 -3.60
N VAL A 58 -1.47 -2.90 -3.51
CA VAL A 58 -0.96 -1.52 -3.34
C VAL A 58 -0.11 -1.41 -2.08
N TRP A 59 -0.59 -1.91 -0.94
CA TRP A 59 0.15 -1.88 0.32
C TRP A 59 1.44 -2.72 0.29
N ALA A 60 1.44 -3.83 -0.45
CA ALA A 60 2.62 -4.67 -0.62
C ALA A 60 3.64 -4.09 -1.63
N SER A 61 3.27 -3.06 -2.40
CA SER A 61 4.08 -2.52 -3.49
C SER A 61 5.39 -1.87 -3.01
N PRO A 62 6.45 -1.87 -3.85
CA PRO A 62 7.71 -1.18 -3.53
C PRO A 62 7.52 0.32 -3.24
N ALA A 63 6.64 0.99 -3.99
CA ALA A 63 6.36 2.41 -3.81
C ALA A 63 5.71 2.70 -2.44
N ALA A 64 4.72 1.90 -2.04
CA ALA A 64 4.10 2.03 -0.72
C ALA A 64 5.10 1.76 0.41
N LYS A 65 5.94 0.73 0.27
CA LYS A 65 7.00 0.41 1.23
C LYS A 65 8.02 1.56 1.36
N GLU A 66 8.41 2.19 0.26
CA GLU A 66 9.34 3.32 0.31
C GLU A 66 8.71 4.53 0.99
N LYS A 67 7.45 4.86 0.66
CA LYS A 67 6.73 5.96 1.32
C LYS A 67 6.52 5.71 2.82
N ALA A 68 6.23 4.48 3.21
CA ALA A 68 6.16 4.10 4.61
C ALA A 68 7.53 4.26 5.30
N ARG A 69 8.62 3.83 4.66
CA ARG A 69 9.99 4.03 5.19
C ARG A 69 10.34 5.50 5.33
N GLU A 70 10.04 6.33 4.33
CA GLU A 70 10.28 7.77 4.36
C GLU A 70 9.58 8.43 5.55
N TYR A 71 8.29 8.14 5.73
CA TYR A 71 7.52 8.61 6.88
C TYR A 71 8.12 8.15 8.22
N MET A 72 8.42 6.85 8.35
CA MET A 72 9.03 6.33 9.58
C MET A 72 10.39 6.95 9.88
N ARG A 73 11.24 7.18 8.86
CA ARG A 73 12.52 7.87 9.03
C ARG A 73 12.32 9.27 9.60
N GLN A 74 11.36 10.03 9.10
CA GLN A 74 11.06 11.38 9.61
C GLN A 74 10.61 11.34 11.08
N VAL A 75 9.69 10.43 11.41
CA VAL A 75 9.21 10.28 12.79
C VAL A 75 10.35 9.87 13.74
N VAL A 76 11.13 8.85 13.37
CA VAL A 76 12.24 8.36 14.19
C VAL A 76 13.33 9.44 14.35
N SER A 77 13.65 10.18 13.29
CA SER A 77 14.60 11.29 13.36
C SER A 77 14.15 12.32 14.40
N GLY A 78 12.91 12.79 14.32
CA GLY A 78 12.41 13.78 15.29
C GLY A 78 12.40 13.26 16.74
N LEU A 79 12.10 11.98 16.95
CA LEU A 79 12.19 11.36 18.28
C LEU A 79 13.63 11.31 18.78
N LEU A 80 14.59 10.98 17.92
CA LEU A 80 16.01 10.95 18.26
C LEU A 80 16.55 12.35 18.53
N ASP A 81 16.18 13.35 17.73
CA ASP A 81 16.60 14.74 17.92
C ASP A 81 16.18 15.24 19.32
N SER A 82 14.95 14.92 19.74
CA SER A 82 14.48 15.25 21.09
C SER A 82 15.29 14.56 22.18
N LYS A 83 15.73 13.31 21.97
CA LYS A 83 16.52 12.54 22.94
C LYS A 83 17.97 13.03 23.01
N ILE A 84 18.57 13.29 21.86
CA ILE A 84 19.90 13.88 21.77
C ILE A 84 19.89 15.23 22.47
N SER A 85 18.86 16.06 22.25
CA SER A 85 18.76 17.35 22.92
C SER A 85 18.61 17.23 24.43
N SER A 86 17.91 16.22 24.97
CA SER A 86 17.75 16.06 26.41
C SER A 86 19.01 15.53 27.07
N ASP A 87 19.71 14.61 26.41
CA ASP A 87 20.82 13.86 26.99
C ASP A 87 22.18 14.47 26.60
N ARG A 88 22.17 15.59 25.87
CA ARG A 88 23.34 16.21 25.24
C ARG A 88 24.51 16.43 26.20
N SER A 89 24.27 17.12 27.32
CA SER A 89 25.34 17.48 28.26
C SER A 89 25.97 16.25 28.92
N GLU A 90 25.19 15.21 29.17
CA GLU A 90 25.70 13.94 29.70
C GLU A 90 26.58 13.25 28.65
N LEU A 91 26.08 13.13 27.41
CA LEU A 91 26.83 12.52 26.31
C LEU A 91 28.13 13.28 26.00
N GLU A 92 28.10 14.62 26.03
CA GLU A 92 29.28 15.49 25.86
C GLU A 92 30.31 15.29 26.98
N ALA A 93 29.89 15.08 28.23
CA ALA A 93 30.78 14.79 29.35
C ALA A 93 31.54 13.46 29.18
N PHE A 94 30.98 12.51 28.42
CA PHE A 94 31.62 11.25 28.04
C PHE A 94 32.33 11.31 26.68
N GLY A 95 32.54 12.50 26.13
CA GLY A 95 33.34 12.73 24.92
C GLY A 95 32.59 12.56 23.60
N VAL A 96 31.26 12.45 23.60
CA VAL A 96 30.46 12.54 22.38
C VAL A 96 30.46 13.99 21.90
N GLN A 97 30.76 14.23 20.63
CA GLN A 97 30.78 15.56 20.05
C GLN A 97 29.96 15.57 18.76
N ASP A 98 29.27 16.67 18.47
CA ASP A 98 28.69 16.90 17.15
C ASP A 98 29.83 16.86 16.11
N ARG A 99 29.65 16.08 15.06
CA ARG A 99 30.54 16.16 13.88
C ARG A 99 29.90 17.03 12.82
N TYR A 100 30.18 18.33 12.79
CA TYR A 100 30.07 19.19 11.60
C TYR A 100 31.04 20.38 11.79
N LEU A 101 32.04 20.70 10.97
CA LEU A 101 32.41 20.43 9.57
C LEU A 101 33.89 19.97 9.47
#